data_AF-Q9KB44-F1
#
_entry.id   AF-Q9KB44-F1
#
_cell.length_a   1.000
_cell.length_b   1.000
_cell.length_c   1.000
_cell.angle_alpha   90.00
_cell.angle_beta   90.00
_cell.angle_gamma   90.00
#
_symmetry.space_group_name_H-M   'P 1'
#
loop_
_entity.id
_entity.type
_entity.pdbx_description
1 polymer ?
#
loop_
_entity_poly.entity_id
_entity_poly.type
_entity_poly.pdbx_seq_one_letter_code
_entity_poly.pdbx_strand_id
1 'polypeptide(L)' 'MSSTLSLDFQYTTSIERLWTALTDSSKLAKWVVNIHTGQAMENDFMPVVGHHFQFRTQPTEWWDGIVNGESYKIAH' A
#
# COMPACT_ATOMS: atom_id res chain seq x y z
N MET A 1 15.58 -8.29 19.69
CA MET A 1 14.95 -8.65 18.40
C MET A 1 14.84 -7.38 17.59
N SER A 2 15.35 -7.37 16.36
CA SER A 2 15.18 -6.24 15.42
C SER A 2 13.92 -6.52 14.60
N SER A 3 13.00 -5.56 14.53
CA SER A 3 11.80 -5.65 13.69
C SER A 3 12.04 -5.10 12.28
N THR A 4 13.29 -5.08 11.82
CA THR A 4 13.66 -4.54 10.50
C THR A 4 13.66 -5.62 9.44
N LEU A 5 12.84 -5.42 8.41
CA LEU A 5 12.86 -6.17 7.16
C LEU A 5 13.32 -5.23 6.04
N SER A 6 14.32 -5.65 5.25
CA SER A 6 14.81 -4.90 4.08
C SER A 6 14.54 -5.69 2.81
N LEU A 7 13.97 -5.04 1.80
CA LEU A 7 13.67 -5.61 0.49
C LEU A 7 14.31 -4.74 -0.60
N ASP A 8 14.98 -5.38 -1.57
CA ASP A 8 15.62 -4.71 -2.71
C ASP A 8 15.20 -5.40 -4.02
N PHE A 9 14.62 -4.63 -4.94
CA PHE A 9 14.07 -5.11 -6.20
C PHE A 9 14.50 -4.19 -7.35
N GLN A 10 14.85 -4.78 -8.49
CA GLN A 10 15.14 -4.06 -9.73
C GLN A 10 13.98 -4.19 -10.72
N TYR A 11 13.54 -3.07 -11.27
CA TYR A 11 12.45 -3.02 -12.24
C TYR A 11 12.91 -2.40 -13.55
N THR A 12 12.52 -2.97 -14.69
CA THR A 12 12.78 -2.47 -16.04
C THR A 12 11.74 -1.42 -16.45
N THR A 13 11.63 -0.33 -15.70
CA THR A 13 10.66 0.76 -15.92
C THR A 13 11.27 2.12 -15.57
N SER A 14 10.61 3.21 -15.94
CA SER A 14 11.04 4.55 -15.51
C SER A 14 10.64 4.82 -14.06
N ILE A 15 11.34 5.76 -13.41
CA ILE A 15 11.06 6.18 -12.03
C ILE A 15 9.62 6.68 -11.91
N GLU A 16 9.13 7.48 -12.86
CA GLU A 16 7.79 8.06 -12.84
C GLU A 16 6.71 6.97 -12.92
N ARG A 17 6.94 5.94 -13.75
CA ARG A 17 6.02 4.80 -13.89
C ARG A 17 5.98 3.99 -12.60
N LEU A 18 7.14 3.72 -11.99
CA LEU A 18 7.22 3.01 -10.72
C LEU A 18 6.56 3.81 -9.61
N TRP A 19 6.92 5.09 -9.48
CA TRP A 19 6.34 6.01 -8.50
C TRP A 19 4.83 6.06 -8.60
N THR A 20 4.29 6.22 -9.81
CA THR A 20 2.83 6.25 -10.00
C THR A 20 2.20 4.91 -9.65
N ALA A 21 2.84 3.77 -9.94
CA ALA A 21 2.30 2.46 -9.55
C ALA A 21 2.25 2.26 -8.02
N LEU A 22 3.13 2.94 -7.28
CA LEU A 22 3.24 2.90 -5.82
C LEU A 22 2.49 4.02 -5.09
N THR A 23 1.96 5.02 -5.79
CA THR A 23 1.33 6.18 -5.15
C THR A 23 -0.07 6.52 -5.66
N ASP A 24 -0.43 6.04 -6.85
CA ASP A 24 -1.80 6.14 -7.35
C ASP A 24 -2.65 5.04 -6.69
N SER A 25 -3.64 5.46 -5.90
CA SER A 25 -4.54 4.57 -5.15
C SER A 25 -5.19 3.48 -6.04
N SER A 26 -5.60 3.83 -7.26
CA SER A 26 -6.27 2.89 -8.18
C SER A 26 -5.30 1.83 -8.73
N LYS A 27 -4.03 2.20 -8.92
CA LYS A 27 -2.98 1.26 -9.31
C LYS A 27 -2.53 0.42 -8.12
N LEU A 28 -2.42 1.03 -6.95
CA LEU A 28 -2.01 0.35 -5.73
C LEU A 28 -2.97 -0.80 -5.36
N ALA A 29 -4.28 -0.60 -5.55
CA ALA A 29 -5.29 -1.62 -5.34
C ALA A 29 -5.05 -2.91 -6.16
N LYS A 30 -4.32 -2.84 -7.27
CA LYS A 30 -3.98 -4.03 -8.09
C LYS A 30 -2.87 -4.87 -7.47
N TRP A 31 -2.09 -4.30 -6.56
CA TRP A 31 -0.92 -4.93 -5.95
C TRP A 31 -1.15 -5.29 -4.48
N VAL A 32 -1.84 -4.42 -3.75
CA VAL A 32 -2.18 -4.65 -2.35
C VAL A 32 -3.45 -5.50 -2.30
N VAL A 33 -3.25 -6.79 -2.06
CA VAL A 33 -4.31 -7.79 -2.03
C VAL A 33 -4.36 -8.48 -0.67
N ASN A 34 -5.55 -8.91 -0.27
CA ASN A 34 -5.69 -9.86 0.82
C ASN A 34 -5.10 -11.21 0.37
N ILE A 35 -4.04 -11.66 1.04
CA ILE A 35 -3.32 -12.88 0.67
C ILE A 35 -4.16 -14.16 0.74
N HIS A 36 -5.27 -14.15 1.51
CA HIS A 36 -6.15 -15.32 1.65
C HIS A 36 -7.20 -15.39 0.54
N THR A 37 -7.67 -14.24 0.05
CA THR A 37 -8.75 -14.19 -0.96
C THR A 37 -8.26 -13.78 -2.34
N GLY A 38 -7.04 -13.23 -2.45
CA GLY A 38 -6.49 -12.61 -3.65
C GLY A 38 -7.20 -11.33 -4.08
N GLN A 39 -8.16 -10.83 -3.28
CA GLN A 39 -8.92 -9.63 -3.63
C GLN A 39 -8.10 -8.36 -3.36
N ALA A 40 -8.18 -7.43 -4.31
CA ALA A 40 -7.70 -6.07 -4.17
C ALA A 40 -8.26 -5.41 -2.91
N MET A 41 -7.42 -4.70 -2.17
CA MET A 41 -7.86 -3.89 -1.05
C MET A 41 -8.28 -2.50 -1.53
N GLU A 42 -9.51 -2.12 -1.22
CA GLU A 42 -9.98 -0.75 -1.43
C GLU A 42 -9.15 0.22 -0.59
N ASN A 43 -8.86 1.39 -1.14
CA ASN A 43 -8.06 2.38 -0.41
C ASN A 43 -8.32 3.80 -0.87
N ASP A 44 -7.95 4.74 0.00
CA ASP A 44 -8.01 6.19 -0.19
C ASP A 44 -6.62 6.83 0.01
N PHE A 45 -5.57 6.06 -0.31
CA PHE A 45 -4.19 6.51 -0.19
C PHE A 45 -3.93 7.75 -1.05
N MET A 46 -3.25 8.73 -0.46
CA MET A 46 -2.70 9.89 -1.16
C MET A 46 -1.28 10.14 -0.69
N PRO A 47 -0.34 10.41 -1.61
CA PRO A 47 1.03 10.79 -1.26
C PRO A 47 1.04 12.25 -0.80
N VAL A 48 0.42 12.54 0.34
CA VAL A 48 0.33 13.85 1.00
C VAL A 48 0.69 13.66 2.47
N VAL A 49 1.69 14.40 2.96
CA VAL A 49 2.12 14.29 4.37
C VAL A 49 0.96 14.64 5.31
N GLY A 50 0.79 13.85 6.37
CA GLY A 50 -0.30 13.96 7.35
C GLY A 50 -1.63 13.36 6.91
N HIS A 51 -1.74 12.88 5.66
CA HIS A 51 -2.95 12.19 5.21
C HIS A 51 -3.08 10.84 5.90
N HIS A 52 -4.22 10.63 6.54
CA HIS A 52 -4.60 9.34 7.11
C HIS A 52 -5.39 8.58 6.06
N PHE A 53 -5.01 7.32 5.83
CA PHE A 53 -5.63 6.47 4.83
C PHE A 53 -5.89 5.07 5.39
N GLN A 54 -6.75 4.34 4.68
CA GLN A 54 -7.05 2.96 4.99
C GLN A 54 -6.89 2.06 3.77
N PHE A 55 -6.43 0.83 4.01
CA PHE A 55 -6.69 -0.30 3.13
C PHE A 55 -7.79 -1.15 3.74
N ARG A 56 -8.78 -1.53 2.94
CA ARG A 56 -9.96 -2.27 3.38
C ARG A 56 -10.14 -3.53 2.56
N THR A 57 -10.42 -4.64 3.23
CA THR A 57 -10.85 -5.92 2.65
C THR A 57 -12.01 -6.48 3.44
N GLN A 58 -12.65 -7.55 2.94
CA GLN A 58 -13.62 -8.30 3.71
C GLN A 58 -13.03 -8.73 5.08
N PRO A 59 -13.72 -8.44 6.20
CA PRO A 59 -13.30 -8.90 7.53
C PRO A 59 -13.23 -10.42 7.63
N THR A 60 -12.40 -10.89 8.55
CA THR A 60 -12.27 -12.31 8.94
C THR A 60 -12.61 -12.48 10.42
N GLU A 61 -12.62 -13.72 10.92
CA GLU A 61 -12.80 -13.99 12.35
C GLU A 61 -11.72 -13.32 13.23
N TRP A 62 -10.52 -13.09 12.69
CA TRP A 62 -9.34 -12.66 13.45
C TRP A 62 -8.96 -11.19 13.23
N TRP A 63 -9.55 -10.53 12.23
CA TRP A 63 -9.18 -9.19 11.79
C TRP A 63 -10.34 -8.50 11.09
N ASP A 64 -10.54 -7.21 11.40
CA ASP A 64 -11.59 -6.35 10.86
C ASP A 64 -11.42 -5.99 9.38
N GLY A 65 -10.33 -6.42 8.74
CA GLY A 65 -10.05 -6.14 7.35
C GLY A 65 -9.52 -4.74 7.09
N ILE A 66 -9.16 -3.98 8.12
CA ILE A 66 -8.68 -2.60 8.00
C ILE A 66 -7.18 -2.51 8.35
N VAL A 67 -6.40 -1.90 7.46
CA VAL A 67 -5.05 -1.40 7.77
C VAL A 67 -5.13 0.11 7.80
N ASN A 68 -4.75 0.72 8.93
CA ASN A 68 -4.64 2.17 9.06
C ASN A 68 -3.19 2.61 8.76
N GLY A 69 -3.05 3.72 8.06
CA GLY A 69 -1.74 4.34 7.79
C GLY A 69 -1.79 5.86 7.81
N GLU A 70 -0.62 6.46 8.00
CA GLU A 70 -0.40 7.89 7.90
C GLU A 70 0.84 8.14 7.05
N SER A 71 0.74 9.11 6.13
CA SER A 71 1.86 9.52 5.29
C SER A 71 2.79 10.47 6.06
N TYR A 72 4.01 10.05 6.40
CA TYR A 72 4.97 10.88 7.16
C TYR A 72 5.93 11.70 6.28
N LYS A 73 6.34 11.16 5.13
CA LYS A 73 7.29 11.81 4.22
C LYS A 73 7.06 11.34 2.78
N ILE A 74 7.26 12.24 1.84
CA ILE A 74 7.24 11.97 0.41
C ILE A 74 8.65 12.21 -0.14
N ALA A 75 9.13 11.33 -1.01
CA ALA A 75 10.36 11.55 -1.75
C ALA A 75 10.05 12.42 -2.98
N HIS A 76 10.81 13.50 -3.16
CA HIS A 76 10.76 14.37 -4.34
C HIS A 76 11.92 14.03 -5.28
#